data_AF-A0A968SW23-F1
#
_entry.id   AF-A0A968SW23-F1
#
_cell.length_a   1.000
_cell.length_b   1.000
_cell.length_c   1.000
_cell.angle_alpha   90.00
_cell.angle_beta   90.00
_cell.angle_gamma   90.00
#
_symmetry.space_group_name_H-M   'P 1'
#
loop_
_entity.id
_entity.type
_entity.pdbx_description
1 polymer ?
#
loop_
_entity_poly.entity_id
_entity_poly.type
_entity_poly.pdbx_seq_one_letter_code
_entity_poly.pdbx_strand_id
1 'polypeptide(L)'
;MSTSCEEVMHKEDIRAGIRKSFGTLEKAAAEYGVCRQFVTSVMKGEKRSARVERAIAETLGKSVEEVFPERYPLRVSDAERLEAVNEL
;
A
#
# COMPACT_ATOMS: atom_id res chain seq x y z
N MET A 1 -15.44 25.05 -4.13
CA MET A 1 -15.88 23.81 -3.47
C MET A 1 -14.63 23.09 -3.02
N SER A 2 -14.21 23.34 -1.79
CA SER A 2 -13.01 22.73 -1.21
C SER A 2 -13.41 21.42 -0.57
N THR A 3 -13.24 20.31 -1.29
CA THR A 3 -13.34 18.98 -0.69
C THR A 3 -12.08 18.74 0.15
N SER A 4 -12.16 19.12 1.43
CA SER A 4 -11.44 18.42 2.48
C SER A 4 -12.01 17.01 2.56
N CYS A 5 -11.29 16.00 2.08
CA CYS A 5 -11.60 14.58 2.30
C CYS A 5 -10.33 13.74 2.09
N GLU A 6 -9.98 13.02 3.16
CA GLU A 6 -9.24 11.76 3.22
C GLU A 6 -7.71 11.82 3.09
N GLU A 7 -7.07 11.57 4.22
CA GLU A 7 -5.65 11.25 4.42
C GLU A 7 -5.32 9.88 3.80
N VAL A 8 -5.52 9.76 2.47
CA VAL A 8 -5.16 8.58 1.70
C VAL A 8 -3.66 8.64 1.40
N MET A 9 -2.95 7.55 1.69
CA MET A 9 -1.52 7.43 1.41
C MET A 9 -1.22 7.77 -0.06
N HIS A 10 -0.45 8.84 -0.30
CA HIS A 10 -0.18 9.28 -1.66
C HIS A 10 0.73 8.27 -2.38
N LYS A 11 0.58 8.18 -3.71
CA LYS A 11 1.36 7.25 -4.56
C LYS A 11 2.88 7.43 -4.39
N GLU A 12 3.31 8.65 -4.05
CA GLU A 12 4.70 8.99 -3.74
C GLU A 12 5.17 8.40 -2.40
N ASP A 13 4.31 8.34 -1.37
CA ASP A 13 4.63 7.71 -0.08
C ASP A 13 4.78 6.20 -0.22
N ILE A 14 3.90 5.56 -1.01
CA ILE A 14 4.02 4.13 -1.33
C ILE A 14 5.36 3.88 -2.03
N ARG A 15 5.74 4.75 -2.97
CA ARG A 15 7.01 4.66 -3.69
C ARG A 15 8.21 4.86 -2.76
N ALA A 16 8.13 5.85 -1.87
CA ALA A 16 9.17 6.12 -0.90
C ALA A 16 9.35 4.94 0.07
N GLY A 17 8.26 4.37 0.58
CA GLY A 17 8.31 3.20 1.45
C GLY A 17 8.90 1.96 0.76
N ILE A 18 8.50 1.67 -0.47
CA ILE A 18 9.12 0.57 -1.25
C ILE A 18 10.62 0.81 -1.46
N ARG A 19 11.04 2.05 -1.74
CA ARG A 19 12.47 2.38 -1.87
C ARG A 19 13.23 2.26 -0.56
N LYS A 20 12.61 2.55 0.58
CA LYS A 20 13.23 2.34 1.91
C LYS A 20 13.47 0.84 2.17
N SER A 21 12.52 -0.03 1.81
CA SER A 21 12.63 -1.47 2.06
C SER A 21 13.52 -2.21 1.05
N PHE A 22 13.40 -1.91 -0.25
CA PHE A 22 14.08 -2.65 -1.32
C PHE A 22 15.16 -1.86 -2.06
N GLY A 23 15.35 -0.57 -1.75
CA GLY A 23 16.22 0.35 -2.47
C GLY A 23 15.62 0.83 -3.80
N THR A 24 15.17 -0.09 -4.67
CA THR A 24 14.59 0.24 -5.98
C THR A 24 13.27 -0.46 -6.24
N LEU A 25 12.45 0.14 -7.12
CA LEU A 25 11.19 -0.46 -7.57
C LEU A 25 11.41 -1.75 -8.37
N GLU A 26 12.54 -1.89 -9.05
CA GLU A 26 12.86 -3.11 -9.80
C GLU A 26 13.18 -4.27 -8.87
N LYS A 27 13.92 -4.02 -7.78
CA LYS A 27 14.17 -5.03 -6.75
C LYS A 27 12.88 -5.48 -6.07
N ALA A 28 12.01 -4.53 -5.70
CA ALA A 28 10.70 -4.85 -5.14
C ALA A 28 9.85 -5.68 -6.11
N ALA A 29 9.83 -5.30 -7.40
CA ALA A 29 9.08 -6.04 -8.40
C ALA A 29 9.60 -7.46 -8.60
N ALA A 30 10.94 -7.64 -8.61
CA ALA A 30 11.58 -8.95 -8.65
C ALA A 30 11.18 -9.81 -7.45
N GLU A 31 11.15 -9.23 -6.24
CA GLU A 31 10.73 -9.93 -5.01
C GLU A 31 9.27 -10.37 -5.08
N TYR A 32 8.39 -9.51 -5.60
CA TYR A 32 6.98 -9.82 -5.79
C TYR A 32 6.73 -10.80 -6.95
N GLY A 33 7.75 -11.10 -7.76
CA GLY A 33 7.66 -11.93 -8.95
C GLY A 33 6.88 -11.28 -10.10
N VAL A 34 6.91 -9.95 -10.21
CA VAL A 34 6.20 -9.19 -11.26
C VAL A 34 7.10 -8.17 -11.93
N CYS A 35 6.68 -7.63 -13.07
CA CYS A 35 7.42 -6.55 -13.73
C CYS A 35 7.22 -5.20 -13.02
N ARG A 36 8.22 -4.32 -13.05
CA ARG A 36 8.15 -2.95 -12.48
C ARG A 36 6.93 -2.15 -12.94
N GLN A 37 6.57 -2.25 -14.22
CA GLN A 37 5.40 -1.57 -14.77
C GLN A 37 4.11 -2.04 -14.11
N PHE A 38 4.02 -3.34 -13.79
CA PHE A 38 2.87 -3.91 -13.11
C PHE A 38 2.71 -3.34 -11.70
N VAL A 39 3.80 -3.25 -10.93
CA VAL A 39 3.81 -2.59 -9.61
C VAL A 39 3.33 -1.14 -9.73
N THR A 40 3.83 -0.40 -10.72
CA THR A 40 3.44 1.00 -10.95
C THR A 40 1.95 1.14 -11.29
N SER A 41 1.41 0.26 -12.14
CA SER A 41 -0.01 0.25 -12.49
C SER A 41 -0.90 -0.14 -11.32
N VAL A 42 -0.45 -1.04 -10.44
CA VAL A 42 -1.16 -1.38 -9.19
C VAL A 42 -1.18 -0.17 -8.25
N MET A 43 -0.04 0.49 -8.02
CA MET A 43 0.05 1.71 -7.21
C MET A 43 -0.83 2.86 -7.72
N LYS A 44 -1.03 2.91 -9.04
CA LYS A 44 -1.90 3.93 -9.66
C LYS A 44 -3.38 3.58 -9.61
N GLY A 45 -3.74 2.34 -9.28
CA GLY A 45 -5.12 1.83 -9.33
C GLY A 45 -5.55 1.31 -10.72
N GLU A 46 -4.65 1.30 -11.71
CA GLU A 46 -4.95 0.89 -13.10
C GLU A 46 -5.02 -0.63 -13.26
N LYS A 47 -4.29 -1.38 -12.42
CA LYS A 47 -4.29 -2.85 -12.43
C LYS A 47 -4.64 -3.37 -11.04
N ARG A 48 -5.36 -4.49 -11.02
CA ARG A 48 -5.88 -5.13 -9.80
C ARG A 48 -5.19 -6.45 -9.57
N SER A 49 -4.48 -6.57 -8.45
CA SER A 49 -3.88 -7.84 -8.03
C SER A 49 -3.77 -7.91 -6.51
N ALA A 50 -4.66 -8.69 -5.90
CA ALA A 50 -4.71 -8.85 -4.44
C ALA A 50 -3.42 -9.45 -3.86
N ARG A 51 -2.62 -10.15 -4.67
CA ARG A 51 -1.29 -10.64 -4.27
C ARG A 51 -0.28 -9.49 -4.16
N VAL A 52 -0.22 -8.62 -5.17
CA VAL A 52 0.76 -7.52 -5.20
C VAL A 52 0.37 -6.42 -4.23
N GLU A 53 -0.92 -6.12 -4.09
CA GLU A 53 -1.42 -5.14 -3.12
C GLU A 53 -1.08 -5.55 -1.68
N ARG A 54 -1.28 -6.83 -1.34
CA ARG A 54 -0.86 -7.39 -0.04
C ARG A 54 0.64 -7.30 0.16
N ALA A 55 1.44 -7.74 -0.82
CA ALA A 55 2.89 -7.67 -0.71
C ALA A 55 3.40 -6.23 -0.52
N ILE A 56 2.79 -5.25 -1.19
CA ILE A 56 3.09 -3.82 -1.00
C ILE A 56 2.71 -3.38 0.41
N ALA A 57 1.51 -3.73 0.89
CA ALA A 57 1.05 -3.36 2.22
C ALA A 57 1.92 -3.97 3.32
N GLU A 58 2.25 -5.26 3.22
CA GLU A 58 3.17 -5.98 4.10
C GLU A 58 4.56 -5.31 4.13
N THR A 59 5.07 -4.93 2.96
CA THR A 59 6.36 -4.20 2.84
C THR A 59 6.35 -2.87 3.58
N LEU A 60 5.19 -2.20 3.58
CA LEU A 60 5.00 -0.91 4.24
C LEU A 60 4.62 -1.06 5.72
N GLY A 61 4.40 -2.29 6.20
CA GLY A 61 3.91 -2.56 7.55
C GLY A 61 2.48 -2.03 7.78
N LYS A 62 1.68 -1.94 6.72
CA LYS A 62 0.32 -1.39 6.75
C LYS A 62 -0.69 -2.41 6.24
N SER A 63 -1.95 -2.16 6.50
CA SER A 63 -3.07 -2.93 5.95
C SER A 63 -3.31 -2.55 4.49
N VAL A 64 -3.82 -3.50 3.69
CA VAL A 64 -4.16 -3.23 2.27
C VAL A 64 -5.20 -2.12 2.14
N GLU A 65 -6.06 -1.99 3.14
CA GLU A 65 -7.11 -0.97 3.24
C GLU A 65 -6.54 0.45 3.44
N GLU A 66 -5.47 0.56 4.21
CA GLU A 66 -4.76 1.83 4.42
C GLU A 66 -3.96 2.26 3.19
N VAL A 67 -3.43 1.29 2.44
CA VAL A 67 -2.61 1.55 1.25
C VAL A 67 -3.48 1.73 0.00
N PHE A 68 -4.60 1.02 -0.10
CA PHE A 68 -5.51 1.02 -1.25
C PHE A 68 -6.98 1.24 -0.81
N PRO A 69 -7.33 2.40 -0.21
CA PRO A 69 -8.67 2.64 0.32
C PRO A 69 -9.75 2.73 -0.77
N GLU A 70 -9.39 3.15 -1.99
CA GLU A 70 -10.31 3.11 -3.14
C GLU A 70 -10.86 1.71 -3.43
N ARG A 71 -10.10 0.67 -3.04
CA ARG A 71 -10.46 -0.72 -3.30
C ARG A 71 -10.99 -1.44 -2.07
N TYR A 72 -10.43 -1.16 -0.91
CA TYR A 72 -10.85 -1.74 0.35
C TYR A 72 -11.25 -0.59 1.27
N PRO A 73 -12.51 -0.14 1.20
CA PRO A 73 -12.98 0.89 2.11
C PRO A 73 -12.90 0.33 3.53
N LEU A 74 -12.09 0.98 4.37
CA LEU A 74 -11.99 0.66 5.79
C LEU A 74 -13.40 0.66 6.37
N ARG A 75 -13.94 -0.52 6.69
CA ARG A 75 -15.02 -0.58 7.66
C ARG A 75 -14.38 -0.18 8.97
N VAL A 76 -14.91 0.86 9.61
CA VAL A 76 -14.36 1.57 10.78
C VAL A 76 -14.35 0.69 12.06
N SER A 77 -14.04 -0.60 11.94
CA SER A 77 -14.16 -1.60 13.00
C SER A 77 -12.84 -2.34 13.30
N ASP A 78 -11.81 -2.23 12.45
CA ASP A 78 -10.50 -2.90 12.65
C ASP A 78 -9.35 -1.94 13.03
N ALA A 79 -9.57 -0.62 12.99
CA ALA A 79 -8.54 0.38 13.34
C ALA A 79 -8.11 0.29 14.82
N GLU A 80 -8.99 -0.17 15.71
CA GLU A 80 -8.70 -0.35 17.14
C GLU A 80 -7.73 -1.53 17.41
N ARG A 81 -7.45 -2.39 16.42
CA ARG A 81 -6.65 -3.61 16.62
C ARG A 81 -5.15 -3.42 16.34
N LEU A 82 -4.77 -2.42 15.55
CA LEU A 82 -3.36 -2.21 15.16
C LEU A 82 -2.53 -1.55 16.27
N GLU A 83 -3.14 -0.74 17.13
CA GLU A 83 -2.44 -0.14 18.28
C GLU A 83 -2.06 -1.18 19.35
N ALA A 84 -2.79 -2.30 19.44
CA ALA A 84 -2.55 -3.35 20.43
C ALA A 84 -1.30 -4.22 20.16
N VAL A 85 -0.73 -4.19 18.95
CA VAL A 85 0.40 -5.06 18.58
C VAL A 85 1.76 -4.40 18.82
N ASN A 86 1.82 -3.08 19.02
CA ASN A 86 3.07 -2.34 19.19
C ASN A 86 3.44 -2.06 20.67
N GLU A 87 2.73 -2.67 21.62
CA GLU A 87 2.97 -2.54 23.07
C GLU A 87 3.28 -3.89 23.78
N LEU A 88 3.87 -4.87 23.06
CA LEU A 88 4.39 -6.12 23.64
C LEU A 88 5.88 -6.33 23.39
#